data_AF-A0A160THV7-F1
#
_entry.id   AF-A0A160THV7-F1
#
_cell.length_a   1.000
_cell.length_b   1.000
_cell.length_c   1.000
_cell.angle_alpha   90.00
_cell.angle_beta   90.00
_cell.angle_gamma   90.00
#
_symmetry.space_group_name_H-M   'P 1'
#
loop_
_entity.id
_entity.type
_entity.pdbx_description
1 polymer ?
#
loop_
_entity_poly.entity_id
_entity_poly.type
_entity_poly.pdbx_seq_one_letter_code
_entity_poly.pdbx_strand_id
1 'polypeptide(L)' 'MAEIINLRIARKARARAAKDTTASANRLQFGRSGQDKRAARDEQARLDRTLDGARRDPDPKLD' A
#
# COMPACT_ATOMS: atom_id res chain seq x y z
N MET A 1 -0.98 -12.31 36.90
CA MET A 1 -1.82 -11.10 36.83
C MET A 1 -2.04 -10.81 35.36
N ALA A 2 -3.27 -10.91 34.87
CA ALA A 2 -3.56 -10.73 33.44
C ALA A 2 -3.83 -9.26 33.14
N GLU A 3 -3.17 -8.72 32.12
CA GLU A 3 -3.42 -7.36 31.66
C GLU A 3 -4.70 -7.36 30.80
N ILE A 4 -5.80 -6.87 31.37
CA ILE A 4 -7.09 -6.80 30.67
C ILE A 4 -7.09 -5.55 29.79
N ILE A 5 -6.85 -5.73 28.49
CA ILE A 5 -6.89 -4.63 27.53
C ILE A 5 -8.28 -4.48 26.88
N ASN A 6 -8.70 -3.23 26.71
CA ASN A 6 -9.95 -2.94 26.00
C ASN A 6 -9.74 -2.95 24.48
N LEU A 7 -10.15 -4.03 23.82
CA LEU A 7 -10.00 -4.20 22.37
C LEU A 7 -10.73 -3.14 21.54
N ARG A 8 -11.81 -2.53 22.06
CA ARG A 8 -12.50 -1.42 21.37
C ARG A 8 -11.60 -0.20 21.26
N ILE A 9 -10.91 0.15 22.34
CA ILE A 9 -9.97 1.29 22.37
C ILE A 9 -8.77 0.98 21.48
N ALA A 10 -8.21 -0.23 21.57
CA ALA A 10 -7.10 -0.67 20.73
C ALA A 10 -7.43 -0.60 19.23
N ARG A 11 -8.60 -1.10 18.81
CA ARG A 11 -9.06 -0.98 17.41
C ARG A 11 -9.23 0.46 16.97
N LYS A 12 -9.78 1.32 17.82
CA LYS A 12 -9.95 2.75 17.51
C LYS A 12 -8.61 3.46 17.35
N ALA A 13 -7.61 3.14 18.19
CA ALA A 13 -6.26 3.66 18.07
C ALA A 13 -5.61 3.22 16.75
N ARG A 14 -5.68 1.92 16.42
CA ARG A 14 -5.20 1.40 15.13
C ARG A 14 -5.84 2.09 13.93
N ALA A 15 -7.16 2.30 13.97
CA ALA A 15 -7.87 2.97 12.89
C ALA A 15 -7.44 4.43 12.71
N ARG A 16 -7.15 5.15 13.81
CA ARG A 16 -6.60 6.51 13.73
C ARG A 16 -5.20 6.52 13.16
N ALA A 17 -4.31 5.67 13.66
CA ALA A 17 -2.95 5.55 13.15
C ALA A 17 -2.94 5.25 11.63
N ALA A 18 -3.79 4.32 11.17
CA ALA A 18 -3.93 4.03 9.75
C ALA A 18 -4.37 5.25 8.93
N LYS A 19 -5.32 6.04 9.44
CA LYS A 19 -5.75 7.28 8.78
C LYS A 19 -4.63 8.30 8.70
N ASP A 20 -3.84 8.44 9.77
CA ASP A 20 -2.72 9.38 9.82
C ASP A 20 -1.62 8.99 8.83
N THR A 21 -1.29 7.70 8.73
CA THR A 21 -0.35 7.17 7.72
C THR A 21 -0.85 7.41 6.30
N THR A 22 -2.13 7.16 6.03
CA THR A 22 -2.71 7.45 4.70
C THR A 22 -2.66 8.95 4.40
N ALA A 23 -2.97 9.79 5.38
CA ALA A 23 -2.92 11.24 5.21
C ALA A 23 -1.49 11.74 4.96
N SER A 24 -0.48 11.21 5.66
CA SER A 24 0.92 11.56 5.39
C SER A 24 1.36 11.13 4.00
N ALA A 25 1.00 9.92 3.57
CA ALA A 25 1.28 9.46 2.22
C ALA A 25 0.64 10.38 1.17
N ASN A 26 -0.65 10.72 1.34
CA ASN A 26 -1.35 11.62 0.43
C ASN A 26 -0.75 13.02 0.39
N ARG A 27 -0.31 13.57 1.54
CA ARG A 27 0.41 14.85 1.57
C ARG A 27 1.71 14.80 0.78
N LEU A 28 2.47 13.71 0.86
CA LEU A 28 3.69 13.52 0.05
C LEU A 28 3.40 13.36 -1.45
N GLN A 29 2.24 12.81 -1.81
CA GLN A 29 1.82 12.68 -3.21
C GLN A 29 1.20 13.96 -3.78
N PHE A 30 0.66 14.81 -2.92
CA PHE A 30 0.02 16.05 -3.33
C PHE A 30 1.05 17.01 -3.94
N GLY A 31 0.67 17.70 -5.02
CA GLY A 31 1.56 18.61 -5.74
C GLY A 31 2.50 17.95 -6.77
N ARG A 32 2.52 16.61 -6.89
CA ARG A 32 3.27 15.93 -7.96
C ARG A 32 2.76 16.33 -9.34
N SER A 33 3.69 16.61 -10.26
CA SER A 33 3.36 17.02 -11.63
C SER A 33 2.73 15.88 -12.43
N GLY A 34 2.11 16.22 -13.56
CA GLY A 34 1.58 15.21 -14.49
C GLY A 34 2.66 14.28 -15.05
N GLN A 35 3.89 14.77 -15.20
CA GLN A 35 5.03 14.00 -15.70
C GLN A 35 5.51 12.99 -14.65
N ASP A 36 5.64 13.41 -13.38
CA ASP A 36 6.06 12.53 -12.28
C ASP A 36 5.08 11.37 -12.10
N LYS A 37 3.78 11.64 -12.24
CA LYS A 37 2.74 10.62 -12.18
C LYS A 37 2.80 9.63 -13.36
N ARG A 38 3.28 10.06 -14.52
CA ARG A 38 3.47 9.19 -15.70
C ARG A 38 4.71 8.34 -15.53
N ALA A 39 5.85 8.94 -15.18
CA ALA A 39 7.08 8.22 -14.91
C ALA A 39 6.91 7.14 -13.83
N ALA A 40 6.19 7.45 -12.75
CA ALA A 40 5.88 6.45 -11.71
C ALA A 40 5.01 5.28 -12.23
N ARG A 41 4.05 5.56 -13.12
CA ARG A 41 3.21 4.51 -13.74
C ARG A 41 4.01 3.66 -14.71
N ASP A 42 4.86 4.28 -15.53
CA ASP A 42 5.71 3.57 -16.49
C ASP A 42 6.71 2.67 -15.75
N GLU A 43 7.23 3.13 -14.61
CA GLU A 43 8.08 2.32 -13.73
C GLU A 43 7.34 1.13 -13.15
N GLN A 44 6.14 1.33 -12.60
CA GLN A 44 5.31 0.24 -12.10
C GLN A 44 5.01 -0.79 -13.20
N ALA A 45 4.63 -0.34 -14.40
CA ALA A 45 4.37 -1.23 -15.52
C ALA A 45 5.62 -1.98 -16.03
N ARG A 46 6.83 -1.42 -15.84
CA ARG A 46 8.07 -2.15 -16.11
C ARG A 46 8.29 -3.23 -15.06
N LEU A 47 8.17 -2.89 -13.78
CA LEU A 47 8.33 -3.83 -12.68
C LEU A 47 7.34 -4.99 -12.75
N ASP A 48 6.06 -4.71 -13.01
CA ASP A 48 5.03 -5.73 -13.15
C ASP A 48 5.37 -6.70 -14.28
N ARG A 49 5.75 -6.19 -15.47
CA ARG A 49 6.19 -7.04 -16.59
C ARG A 49 7.43 -7.87 -16.26
N THR A 50 8.38 -7.31 -15.52
CA THR A 50 9.57 -8.05 -15.08
C THR A 50 9.21 -9.16 -14.11
N LEU A 51 8.31 -8.90 -13.15
CA LEU A 51 7.85 -9.90 -12.19
C LEU A 51 7.03 -11.00 -12.86
N ASP A 52 6.12 -10.63 -13.75
CA ASP A 52 5.30 -11.57 -14.52
C ASP A 52 6.18 -12.47 -15.40
N GLY A 53 7.14 -11.88 -16.11
CA GLY A 53 8.08 -12.64 -16.95
C GLY A 53 9.05 -13.52 -16.16
N ALA A 54 9.31 -13.19 -14.90
CA ALA A 54 10.16 -13.98 -13.99
C ALA A 54 9.36 -15.00 -13.16
N ARG A 55 8.04 -15.06 -13.28
CA ARG A 55 7.21 -15.91 -12.43
C ARG A 55 7.37 -17.38 -12.82
N ARG A 56 7.64 -18.22 -11.82
CA ARG A 56 7.90 -19.66 -11.99
C ARG A 56 6.69 -20.52 -11.64
N ASP A 57 5.79 -19.99 -10.82
CA ASP A 57 4.55 -20.65 -10.45
C ASP A 57 3.41 -20.26 -11.41
N PRO A 58 2.49 -21.19 -11.73
CA PRO A 58 1.29 -20.89 -12.51
C PRO A 58 0.44 -19.85 -11.80
N ASP A 59 -0.32 -19.06 -12.56
CA ASP A 59 -1.15 -18.00 -11.98
C ASP A 59 -2.22 -18.61 -11.08
N PRO A 60 -2.29 -18.29 -9.78
CA PRO A 60 -3.40 -18.72 -8.94
C PRO A 60 -4.75 -18.11 -9.37
N LYS A 61 -4.76 -17.17 -10.34
CA LYS A 61 -5.98 -16.66 -10.99
C LYS A 61 -6.46 -17.47 -12.19
N LEU A 62 -5.72 -18.49 -12.65
CA LEU A 62 -6.08 -19.31 -13.81
C LEU A 62 -6.71 -20.67 -13.46
N ASP A 63 -7.02 -20.92 -12.18
CA ASP A 63 -7.82 -22.08 -11.72
C ASP A 63 -9.23 -21.66 -11.28
#